data_AF-A0A8J6PCJ4-F1
#
_entry.id   AF-A0A8J6PCJ4-F1
#
_cell.length_a   1.000
_cell.length_b   1.000
_cell.length_c   1.000
_cell.angle_alpha   90.00
_cell.angle_beta   90.00
_cell.angle_gamma   90.00
#
_symmetry.space_group_name_H-M   'P 1'
#
loop_
_entity.id
_entity.type
_entity.pdbx_description
1 polymer ?
#
loop_
_entity_poly.entity_id
_entity_poly.type
_entity_poly.pdbx_seq_one_letter_code
_entity_poly.pdbx_strand_id
1 'polypeptide(L)'
;HGDAPSREFAAALPIPQRWGMRVIAKRFLREYPYEPMYLLKHARRFREAVDMPLILLGGITDRTGMDTAMAEGFEFVAMGRALLKEPDLINRIAANPETKSTCTHCNRCMPTIYTRTHCVLAEPALYQ
;
A
#
# COMPACT_ATOMS: atom_id res chain seq x y z
N HIS A 1 2.58 6.98 -3.79
CA HIS A 1 2.48 7.31 -2.35
C HIS A 1 1.05 7.76 -2.03
N GLY A 2 0.67 8.24 -0.84
CA GLY A 2 -0.73 8.61 -0.56
C GLY A 2 -0.82 9.56 0.63
N ASP A 3 -2.01 9.76 1.17
CA ASP A 3 -2.25 10.72 2.25
C ASP A 3 -1.42 10.43 3.51
N ALA A 4 -1.17 11.45 4.33
CA ALA A 4 -0.48 11.31 5.60
C ALA A 4 -1.52 11.14 6.73
N PRO A 5 -1.68 9.94 7.34
CA PRO A 5 -2.72 9.68 8.34
C PRO A 5 -2.26 10.17 9.73
N SER A 6 -1.90 11.44 9.81
CA SER A 6 -1.32 12.09 10.99
C SER A 6 -2.24 12.03 12.22
N ARG A 7 -3.56 12.08 11.99
CA ARG A 7 -4.57 12.00 13.05
C ARG A 7 -4.63 10.59 13.65
N GLU A 8 -4.61 9.59 12.79
CA GLU A 8 -4.65 8.18 13.18
C GLU A 8 -3.37 7.77 13.90
N PHE A 9 -2.19 8.20 13.42
CA PHE A 9 -0.94 8.01 14.16
C PHE A 9 -0.97 8.68 15.54
N ALA A 10 -1.51 9.90 15.65
CA ALA A 10 -1.63 10.59 16.93
C ALA A 10 -2.58 9.86 17.90
N ALA A 11 -3.62 9.21 17.38
CA ALA A 11 -4.53 8.41 18.20
C ALA A 11 -3.83 7.20 18.84
N ALA A 12 -2.80 6.63 18.19
CA ALA A 12 -2.02 5.50 18.70
C ALA A 12 -1.02 5.86 19.81
N LEU A 13 -0.79 7.15 20.11
CA LEU A 13 0.17 7.58 21.14
C LEU A 13 -0.49 7.90 22.50
N PRO A 14 0.27 7.77 23.62
CA PRO A 14 -0.09 8.31 24.93
C PRO A 14 -0.49 9.80 24.89
N ILE A 15 -1.38 10.20 25.80
CA ILE A 15 -2.03 11.53 25.83
C ILE A 15 -1.04 12.71 25.66
N PRO A 16 0.07 12.83 26.41
CA PRO A 16 0.97 13.97 26.23
C PRO A 16 1.63 14.01 24.84
N GLN A 17 2.01 12.85 24.30
CA GLN A 17 2.64 12.74 22.98
C GLN A 17 1.64 12.96 21.84
N ARG A 18 0.38 12.56 22.01
CA ARG A 18 -0.72 12.79 21.05
C ARG A 18 -0.89 14.27 20.71
N TRP A 19 -0.85 15.14 21.72
CA TRP A 19 -0.97 16.59 21.51
C TRP A 19 0.24 17.15 20.76
N GLY A 20 1.46 16.75 21.14
CA GLY A 20 2.68 17.14 20.43
C GLY A 20 2.67 16.70 18.96
N MET A 21 2.23 15.47 18.68
CA MET A 21 2.20 14.95 17.31
C MET A 21 1.14 15.64 16.44
N ARG A 22 0.00 16.07 16.99
CA ARG A 22 -1.01 16.85 16.21
C ARG A 22 -0.46 18.16 15.65
N VAL A 23 0.52 18.76 16.33
CA VAL A 23 1.17 20.00 15.91
C VAL A 23 2.33 19.72 14.95
N ILE A 24 3.13 18.70 15.26
CA ILE A 24 4.40 18.44 14.55
C ILE A 24 4.22 17.53 13.33
N ALA A 25 3.19 16.68 13.29
CA ALA A 25 3.03 15.67 12.24
C ALA A 25 2.93 16.25 10.82
N LYS A 26 2.30 17.41 10.64
CA LYS A 26 2.23 18.07 9.31
C LYS A 26 3.59 18.50 8.76
N ARG A 27 4.60 18.67 9.62
CA ARG A 27 5.96 19.05 9.22
C ARG A 27 6.79 17.82 8.80
N PHE A 28 6.51 16.65 9.37
CA PHE A 28 7.28 15.43 9.17
C PHE A 28 6.62 14.43 8.21
N LEU A 29 5.30 14.32 8.24
CA LEU A 29 4.54 13.43 7.34
C LEU A 29 4.21 14.21 6.07
N ARG A 30 5.03 13.99 5.04
CA ARG A 30 4.80 14.57 3.71
C ARG A 30 3.75 13.76 2.97
N GLU A 31 2.80 14.48 2.39
CA GLU A 31 1.88 13.93 1.41
C GLU A 31 2.55 13.95 0.04
N TYR A 32 2.54 12.82 -0.63
CA TYR A 32 3.00 12.68 -1.99
C TYR A 32 1.86 12.08 -2.81
N PRO A 33 1.51 12.66 -3.96
CA PRO A 33 0.46 12.12 -4.82
C PRO A 33 0.64 10.62 -5.08
N TYR A 34 -0.48 9.92 -5.19
CA TYR A 34 -0.43 8.53 -5.59
C TYR A 34 -0.15 8.40 -7.08
N GLU A 35 0.88 7.62 -7.38
CA GLU A 35 1.16 7.13 -8.72
C GLU A 35 1.20 5.60 -8.63
N PRO A 36 0.54 4.88 -9.55
CA PRO A 36 0.70 3.43 -9.68
C PRO A 36 2.17 3.07 -9.89
N MET A 37 2.59 1.92 -9.37
CA MET A 37 3.95 1.40 -9.56
C MET A 37 5.08 2.39 -9.21
N TYR A 38 4.86 3.28 -8.22
CA TYR A 38 5.79 4.39 -7.91
C TYR A 38 7.23 3.96 -7.54
N LEU A 39 7.48 2.68 -7.24
CA LEU A 39 8.82 2.15 -7.00
C LEU A 39 9.48 1.53 -8.25
N LEU A 40 8.75 1.32 -9.35
CA LEU A 40 9.25 0.65 -10.56
C LEU A 40 10.53 1.31 -11.10
N LYS A 41 10.54 2.65 -11.18
CA LYS A 41 11.72 3.41 -11.64
C LYS A 41 12.98 3.07 -10.84
N HIS A 42 12.85 2.91 -9.52
CA HIS A 42 13.97 2.55 -8.66
C HIS A 42 14.28 1.06 -8.73
N ALA A 43 13.26 0.22 -8.82
CA ALA A 43 13.39 -1.23 -8.89
C ALA A 43 14.15 -1.70 -10.15
N ARG A 44 13.99 -1.02 -11.30
CA ARG A 44 14.76 -1.29 -12.52
C ARG A 44 16.27 -1.31 -12.29
N ARG A 45 16.78 -0.39 -11.46
CA ARG A 45 18.21 -0.33 -11.13
C ARG A 45 18.68 -1.57 -10.35
N PHE A 46 17.83 -2.15 -9.52
CA PHE A 46 18.14 -3.41 -8.84
C PHE A 46 18.05 -4.58 -9.81
N ARG A 47 17.04 -4.56 -10.69
CA ARG A 47 16.87 -5.61 -11.69
C ARG A 47 18.06 -5.71 -12.64
N GLU A 48 18.64 -4.58 -13.06
CA GLU A 48 19.85 -4.51 -13.88
C GLU A 48 21.12 -4.98 -13.15
N ALA A 49 21.15 -4.88 -11.82
CA ALA A 49 22.36 -5.10 -11.04
C ALA A 49 22.50 -6.51 -10.46
N VAL A 50 21.44 -7.32 -10.49
CA VAL A 50 21.43 -8.67 -9.90
C VAL A 50 20.77 -9.67 -10.84
N ASP A 51 21.17 -10.94 -10.77
CA ASP A 51 20.58 -12.01 -11.59
C ASP A 51 19.56 -12.88 -10.82
N MET A 52 19.43 -12.68 -9.52
CA MET A 52 18.51 -13.46 -8.69
C MET A 52 17.05 -13.02 -8.86
N PRO A 53 16.06 -13.89 -8.58
CA PRO A 53 14.66 -13.50 -8.65
C PRO A 53 14.31 -12.32 -7.72
N LEU A 54 13.52 -11.37 -8.23
CA LEU A 54 13.05 -10.18 -7.53
C LEU A 54 11.52 -10.12 -7.49
N ILE A 55 11.02 -9.59 -6.38
CA ILE A 55 9.59 -9.32 -6.18
C ILE A 55 9.38 -7.81 -6.24
N LEU A 56 8.60 -7.32 -7.20
CA LEU A 56 8.28 -5.89 -7.29
C LEU A 56 7.18 -5.52 -6.29
N LEU A 57 7.47 -4.55 -5.42
CA LEU A 57 6.50 -3.92 -4.52
C LEU A 57 6.27 -2.47 -4.94
N GLY A 58 5.08 -1.95 -4.65
CA GLY A 58 4.84 -0.51 -4.55
C GLY A 58 3.81 0.02 -5.53
N GLY A 59 2.52 0.02 -5.13
CA GLY A 59 1.45 0.60 -5.94
C GLY A 59 0.94 -0.30 -7.06
N ILE A 60 1.05 -1.63 -6.88
CA ILE A 60 0.46 -2.62 -7.77
C ILE A 60 -0.91 -2.98 -7.18
N THR A 61 -1.97 -2.70 -7.94
CA THR A 61 -3.38 -2.79 -7.48
C THR A 61 -4.32 -3.43 -8.48
N ASP A 62 -3.83 -3.77 -9.67
CA ASP A 62 -4.62 -4.28 -10.78
C ASP A 62 -3.77 -5.17 -11.70
N ARG A 63 -4.43 -5.77 -12.70
CA ARG A 63 -3.78 -6.64 -13.68
C ARG A 63 -2.71 -5.93 -14.50
N THR A 64 -2.99 -4.69 -14.94
CA THR A 64 -2.05 -3.89 -15.75
C THR A 64 -0.71 -3.71 -15.05
N GLY A 65 -0.72 -3.41 -13.74
CA GLY A 65 0.50 -3.29 -12.96
C GLY A 65 1.23 -4.63 -12.76
N MET A 66 0.50 -5.74 -12.66
CA MET A 66 1.09 -7.09 -12.62
C MET A 66 1.80 -7.42 -13.94
N ASP A 67 1.11 -7.26 -15.06
CA ASP A 67 1.65 -7.59 -16.39
C ASP A 67 2.87 -6.73 -16.72
N THR A 68 2.83 -5.44 -16.35
CA THR A 68 3.99 -4.54 -16.50
C THR A 68 5.18 -5.03 -15.69
N ALA A 69 4.98 -5.48 -14.44
CA ALA A 69 6.08 -6.00 -13.62
C ALA A 69 6.72 -7.26 -14.25
N MET A 70 5.90 -8.19 -14.76
CA MET A 70 6.40 -9.39 -15.41
C MET A 70 7.17 -9.06 -16.69
N ALA A 71 6.67 -8.11 -17.50
CA ALA A 71 7.34 -7.64 -18.70
C ALA A 71 8.69 -6.95 -18.41
N GLU A 72 8.85 -6.37 -17.22
CA GLU A 72 10.09 -5.73 -16.75
C GLU A 72 11.08 -6.72 -16.12
N GLY A 73 10.80 -8.03 -16.14
CA GLY A 73 11.69 -9.07 -15.65
C GLY A 73 11.65 -9.31 -14.14
N PHE A 74 10.56 -8.93 -13.47
CA PHE A 74 10.29 -9.33 -12.09
C PHE A 74 9.49 -10.63 -12.08
N GLU A 75 9.87 -11.60 -11.25
CA GLU A 75 9.24 -12.92 -11.18
C GLU A 75 7.93 -12.90 -10.39
N PHE A 76 7.80 -11.96 -9.45
CA PHE A 76 6.61 -11.79 -8.64
C PHE A 76 6.30 -10.32 -8.37
N VAL A 77 5.07 -10.09 -7.92
CA VAL A 77 4.65 -8.81 -7.36
C VAL A 77 4.18 -8.99 -5.92
N ALA A 78 4.45 -7.99 -5.08
CA ALA A 78 3.94 -7.92 -3.72
C ALA A 78 2.81 -6.88 -3.65
N MET A 79 1.68 -7.28 -3.10
CA MET A 79 0.51 -6.43 -2.87
C MET A 79 0.21 -6.36 -1.39
N GLY A 80 -0.13 -5.16 -0.90
CA GLY A 80 -0.41 -4.92 0.52
C GLY A 80 -1.76 -4.24 0.73
N ARG A 81 -1.78 -2.91 0.69
CA ARG A 81 -2.99 -2.10 0.99
C ARG A 81 -4.23 -2.46 0.16
N ALA A 82 -4.04 -2.91 -1.08
CA ALA A 82 -5.13 -3.41 -1.92
C ALA A 82 -5.78 -4.68 -1.35
N LEU A 83 -4.96 -5.66 -0.95
CA LEU A 83 -5.42 -6.91 -0.34
C LEU A 83 -5.97 -6.71 1.08
N LEU A 84 -5.47 -5.70 1.81
CA LEU A 84 -6.12 -5.30 3.06
C LEU A 84 -7.55 -4.82 2.79
N LYS A 85 -7.79 -4.04 1.73
CA LYS A 85 -9.13 -3.52 1.41
C LYS A 85 -10.05 -4.60 0.81
N GLU A 86 -9.50 -5.48 -0.01
CA GLU A 86 -10.22 -6.54 -0.75
C GLU A 86 -9.41 -7.85 -0.70
N PRO A 87 -9.63 -8.74 0.29
CA PRO A 87 -8.87 -9.98 0.42
C PRO A 87 -9.00 -10.95 -0.77
N ASP A 88 -10.14 -10.89 -1.49
CA ASP A 88 -10.45 -11.71 -2.66
C ASP A 88 -10.00 -11.08 -4.00
N LEU A 89 -9.33 -9.93 -3.96
CA LEU A 89 -8.98 -9.14 -5.15
C LEU A 89 -8.24 -9.95 -6.22
N ILE A 90 -7.32 -10.84 -5.84
CA ILE A 90 -6.57 -11.66 -6.81
C ILE A 90 -7.50 -12.60 -7.57
N ASN A 91 -8.45 -13.22 -6.87
CA ASN A 91 -9.43 -14.12 -7.49
C ASN A 91 -10.33 -13.35 -8.46
N ARG A 92 -10.75 -12.13 -8.08
CA ARG A 92 -11.53 -11.24 -8.95
C ARG A 92 -10.74 -10.79 -10.17
N ILE A 93 -9.46 -10.45 -10.02
CA ILE A 93 -8.57 -10.10 -11.14
C ILE A 93 -8.37 -11.29 -12.07
N ALA A 94 -8.24 -12.51 -11.52
CA ALA A 94 -8.13 -13.72 -12.31
C ALA A 94 -9.41 -14.00 -13.12
N ALA A 95 -10.58 -13.77 -12.54
CA ALA A 95 -11.87 -13.92 -13.21
C ALA A 95 -12.17 -12.79 -14.22
N ASN A 96 -11.75 -11.56 -13.92
CA ASN A 96 -11.92 -10.38 -14.77
C ASN A 96 -10.67 -9.49 -14.70
N PRO A 97 -9.81 -9.52 -15.73
CA PRO A 97 -8.59 -8.69 -15.83
C PRO A 97 -8.81 -7.18 -15.68
N GLU A 98 -10.01 -6.67 -15.99
CA GLU A 98 -10.35 -5.25 -15.85
C GLU A 98 -10.65 -4.84 -14.40
N THR A 99 -10.66 -5.79 -13.46
CA THR A 99 -10.89 -5.50 -12.05
C THR A 99 -9.83 -4.53 -11.51
N LYS A 100 -10.29 -3.41 -10.96
CA LYS A 100 -9.47 -2.43 -10.24
C LYS A 100 -9.73 -2.52 -8.74
N SER A 101 -8.69 -2.36 -7.93
CA SER A 101 -8.86 -2.27 -6.48
C SER A 101 -9.60 -0.99 -6.08
N THR A 102 -10.39 -1.08 -5.02
CA THR A 102 -11.07 0.04 -4.36
C THR A 102 -10.24 0.69 -3.24
N CYS A 103 -8.96 0.30 -3.08
CA CYS A 103 -8.05 0.95 -2.15
C CYS A 103 -7.82 2.42 -2.55
N THR A 104 -8.18 3.35 -1.66
CA THR A 104 -8.02 4.80 -1.91
C THR A 104 -6.64 5.34 -1.57
N HIS A 105 -5.70 4.47 -1.19
CA HIS A 105 -4.34 4.86 -0.79
C HIS A 105 -4.22 5.85 0.37
N CYS A 106 -5.28 6.05 1.17
CA CYS A 106 -5.34 6.99 2.31
C CYS A 106 -4.39 6.67 3.48
N ASN A 107 -3.66 5.55 3.44
CA ASN A 107 -2.69 5.11 4.45
C ASN A 107 -3.22 4.90 5.88
N ARG A 108 -4.52 5.05 6.14
CA ARG A 108 -5.13 4.86 7.48
C ARG A 108 -5.03 3.43 8.02
N CYS A 109 -4.65 2.47 7.18
CA CYS A 109 -4.26 1.12 7.61
C CYS A 109 -2.89 1.08 8.31
N MET A 110 -1.97 2.00 8.00
CA MET A 110 -0.61 1.97 8.57
C MET A 110 -0.60 2.06 10.09
N PRO A 111 -1.39 2.92 10.76
CA PRO A 111 -1.39 2.97 12.22
C PRO A 111 -1.99 1.73 12.89
N THR A 112 -2.74 0.90 12.16
CA THR A 112 -3.35 -0.32 12.70
C THR A 112 -2.34 -1.43 12.98
N ILE A 113 -1.11 -1.31 12.46
CA ILE A 113 -0.02 -2.29 12.69
C ILE A 113 0.35 -2.45 14.17
N TYR A 114 0.04 -1.46 15.01
CA TYR A 114 0.31 -1.51 16.45
C TYR A 114 -0.68 -2.41 17.22
N THR A 115 -1.72 -2.91 16.56
CA THR A 115 -2.68 -3.88 17.13
C THR A 115 -2.88 -5.04 16.16
N ARG A 116 -3.90 -4.96 15.29
CA ARG A 116 -4.14 -5.89 14.20
C ARG A 116 -4.19 -5.09 12.90
N THR A 117 -3.28 -5.40 11.98
CA THR A 117 -3.24 -4.76 10.67
C THR A 117 -4.53 -5.03 9.90
N HIS A 118 -5.27 -3.97 9.55
CA HIS A 118 -6.49 -4.04 8.76
C HIS A 118 -6.72 -2.75 7.96
N CYS A 119 -7.58 -2.82 6.94
CA CYS A 119 -8.09 -1.63 6.28
C CYS A 119 -9.28 -1.09 7.08
N VAL A 120 -9.16 0.16 7.56
CA VAL A 120 -10.25 0.83 8.28
C VAL A 120 -11.49 1.13 7.42
N LEU A 121 -11.38 0.93 6.11
CA LEU A 121 -12.47 1.12 5.14
C LEU A 121 -13.03 -0.20 4.61
N ALA A 122 -12.48 -1.35 4.98
CA ALA A 122 -13.01 -2.65 4.57
C ALA A 122 -14.24 -3.02 5.42
N GLU A 123 -15.12 -3.85 4.88
CA GLU A 123 -16.29 -4.33 5.62
C GLU A 123 -15.84 -5.21 6.80
N PRO A 124 -16.39 -5.02 8.01
CA PRO A 124 -15.97 -5.77 9.20
C PRO A 124 -16.06 -7.30 9.06
N ALA A 125 -16.99 -7.79 8.24
CA ALA A 125 -17.20 -9.22 7.98
C ALA A 125 -15.99 -9.88 7.27
N LEU A 126 -15.10 -9.11 6.64
CA LEU A 126 -13.93 -9.63 5.92
C LEU A 126 -12.77 -10.05 6.85
N TYR A 127 -12.86 -9.81 8.16
CA TYR A 127 -11.80 -10.10 9.14
C TYR A 127 -12.23 -10.96 10.33
N GLN A 128 -13.45 -11.51 10.30
CA GLN A 128 -13.90 -12.55 11.22
C GLN A 128 -13.31 -13.90 10.83
#